data_AF-A0A7J4NJR0-F1
#
_entry.id   AF-A0A7J4NJR0-F1
#
_cell.length_a   1.000
_cell.length_b   1.000
_cell.length_c   1.000
_cell.angle_alpha   90.00
_cell.angle_beta   90.00
_cell.angle_gamma   90.00
#
_symmetry.space_group_name_H-M   'P 1'
#
loop_
_entity.id
_entity.type
_entity.pdbx_description
1 polymer ?
#
loop_
_entity_poly.entity_id
_entity_poly.type
_entity_poly.pdbx_seq_one_letter_code
_entity_poly.pdbx_strand_id
1 'polypeptide(L)' 'MAIEYIYWAQVSNMGILNDTATCDGIANEWEPCSRDLLESMDVQVFALITDEQYNIPQIAPDGIYFPNLD' A
#
# COMPACT_ATOMS: atom_id res chain seq x y z
N MET A 1 4.07 -3.92 14.47
CA MET A 1 2.90 -4.84 14.44
C MET A 1 1.68 -4.17 13.76
N ALA A 2 0.72 -3.54 14.45
CA ALA A 2 -0.52 -3.08 13.77
C ALA A 2 -0.33 -1.90 12.78
N ILE A 3 0.45 -0.87 13.16
CA ILE A 3 0.71 0.30 12.30
C ILE A 3 1.45 -0.12 11.02
N GLU A 4 2.44 -0.99 11.17
CA GLU A 4 3.24 -1.53 10.06
C GLU A 4 2.40 -2.40 9.11
N TYR A 5 1.49 -3.23 9.62
CA TYR A 5 0.57 -4.00 8.79
C TYR A 5 -0.34 -3.11 7.94
N ILE A 6 -0.88 -2.04 8.53
CA ILE A 6 -1.69 -1.05 7.79
C ILE A 6 -0.82 -0.34 6.74
N TYR A 7 0.43 0.01 7.07
CA TYR A 7 1.36 0.59 6.10
C TYR A 7 1.57 -0.34 4.91
N TRP A 8 1.94 -1.60 5.14
CA TRP A 8 2.15 -2.59 4.09
C TRP A 8 0.90 -2.79 3.22
N ALA A 9 -0.28 -2.92 3.84
CA ALA A 9 -1.54 -3.03 3.12
C ALA A 9 -1.84 -1.79 2.26
N GLN A 10 -1.61 -0.58 2.78
CA GLN A 10 -1.80 0.66 2.03
C GLN A 10 -0.88 0.78 0.82
N VAL A 11 0.42 0.53 1.00
CA VAL A 11 1.38 0.66 -0.12
C VAL A 11 1.21 -0.44 -1.17
N SER A 12 0.74 -1.63 -0.78
CA SER A 12 0.29 -2.68 -1.71
C SER A 12 -0.94 -2.25 -2.49
N ASN A 13 -1.95 -1.69 -1.82
CA ASN A 13 -3.17 -1.19 -2.46
C ASN A 13 -2.90 -0.06 -3.46
N MET A 14 -1.93 0.81 -3.16
CA MET A 14 -1.45 1.87 -4.06
C MET A 14 -0.55 1.34 -5.20
N GLY A 15 -0.19 0.05 -5.19
CA GLY A 15 0.65 -0.57 -6.21
C GLY A 15 2.13 -0.20 -6.14
N ILE A 16 2.59 0.43 -5.05
CA ILE A 16 3.98 0.89 -4.89
C ILE A 16 4.96 -0.29 -4.86
N LEU A 17 4.51 -1.45 -4.39
CA LEU A 17 5.33 -2.64 -4.24
C LEU A 17 5.24 -3.61 -5.43
N ASN A 18 4.42 -3.30 -6.45
CA ASN A 18 4.05 -4.21 -7.53
C ASN A 18 5.07 -4.25 -8.69
N ASP A 19 6.35 -4.24 -8.36
CA ASP A 19 7.44 -4.57 -9.28
C ASP A 19 8.18 -5.81 -8.77
N THR A 20 8.76 -6.57 -9.69
CA THR A 20 9.37 -7.87 -9.37
C THR A 20 10.50 -7.74 -8.35
N ALA A 21 11.35 -6.71 -8.47
CA ALA A 21 12.51 -6.58 -7.58
C ALA A 21 12.07 -6.28 -6.15
N THR A 22 11.10 -5.38 -5.97
CA THR A 22 10.55 -5.05 -4.65
C THR A 22 9.80 -6.23 -4.06
N CYS A 23 8.87 -6.84 -4.83
CA CYS A 23 8.05 -7.95 -4.35
C CYS A 23 8.89 -9.16 -3.93
N ASP A 24 9.89 -9.55 -4.73
CA ASP A 24 10.81 -10.65 -4.36
C ASP A 24 11.67 -10.31 -3.14
N GLY A 25 12.09 -9.04 -3.02
CA GLY A 25 12.95 -8.56 -1.94
C GLY A 25 12.28 -8.51 -0.56
N ILE A 26 10.94 -8.43 -0.52
CA ILE A 26 10.15 -8.36 0.72
C ILE A 26 9.37 -9.65 1.00
N ALA A 27 9.42 -10.66 0.13
CA ALA A 27 8.55 -11.83 0.19
C ALA A 27 8.67 -12.66 1.47
N ASN A 28 9.80 -12.56 2.19
CA ASN A 28 9.98 -13.21 3.50
C ASN A 28 9.19 -12.54 4.64
N GLU A 29 8.64 -11.36 4.41
CA GLU A 29 7.89 -10.55 5.38
C GLU A 29 6.48 -10.19 4.89
N TRP A 30 6.31 -9.95 3.59
CA TRP A 30 5.07 -9.48 3.01
C TRP A 30 4.83 -10.02 1.59
N GLU A 31 3.91 -10.97 1.46
CA GLU A 31 3.54 -11.59 0.18
C GLU A 31 2.53 -10.80 -0.68
N PRO A 32 1.51 -10.09 -0.13
CA PRO A 32 0.51 -9.42 -0.97
C PRO A 32 1.02 -8.08 -1.50
N CYS A 33 2.07 -8.09 -2.33
CA CYS A 33 2.77 -6.90 -2.85
C CYS A 33 2.00 -6.10 -3.92
N SER A 34 0.84 -6.59 -4.38
CA SER A 34 -0.02 -5.90 -5.34
C SER A 34 -1.42 -5.72 -4.80
N ARG A 35 -2.19 -4.80 -5.40
CA ARG A 35 -3.60 -4.58 -5.03
C ARG A 35 -4.43 -5.86 -5.17
N ASP A 36 -4.30 -6.55 -6.30
CA ASP A 36 -5.07 -7.77 -6.58
C ASP A 36 -4.70 -8.91 -5.61
N LEU A 37 -3.42 -9.04 -5.25
CA LEU A 37 -3.00 -10.01 -4.24
C LEU A 37 -3.54 -9.65 -2.86
N LEU A 38 -3.47 -8.38 -2.46
CA LEU A 38 -4.02 -7.93 -1.18
C LEU A 38 -5.53 -8.18 -1.08
N GLU A 39 -6.29 -7.79 -2.10
CA GLU A 39 -7.75 -7.98 -2.15
C GLU A 39 -8.13 -9.47 -2.08
N SER A 40 -7.34 -10.35 -2.71
CA SER A 40 -7.60 -11.79 -2.69
C SER A 40 -7.16 -12.49 -1.41
N MET A 41 -6.09 -12.03 -0.76
CA MET A 41 -5.50 -12.67 0.42
C MET A 41 -6.13 -12.18 1.73
N ASP A 42 -6.46 -10.89 1.83
CA ASP A 42 -7.11 -10.31 3.01
C ASP A 42 -8.17 -9.26 2.64
N VAL A 43 -9.37 -9.77 2.40
CA VAL A 43 -10.57 -8.97 2.08
C VAL A 43 -10.95 -7.99 3.20
N GLN A 44 -10.61 -8.27 4.46
CA GLN A 44 -11.04 -7.44 5.58
C GLN A 44 -10.14 -6.21 5.72
N VAL A 45 -8.82 -6.38 5.65
CA VAL A 45 -7.92 -5.23 5.64
C VAL A 45 -8.17 -4.40 4.39
N PHE A 46 -8.36 -5.03 3.22
CA PHE A 46 -8.68 -4.33 1.98
C PHE A 46 -9.94 -3.46 2.13
N ALA A 47 -11.05 -4.04 2.62
CA ALA A 47 -12.28 -3.30 2.86
C ALA A 47 -12.06 -2.12 3.82
N LEU A 48 -11.33 -2.31 4.92
CA LEU A 48 -11.02 -1.25 5.89
C LEU A 48 -10.20 -0.12 5.26
N ILE A 49 -9.18 -0.44 4.47
CA ILE A 49 -8.27 0.56 3.90
C ILE A 49 -8.86 1.30 2.71
N THR A 50 -9.86 0.73 2.04
CA THR A 50 -10.58 1.35 0.93
C THR A 50 -11.90 2.03 1.35
N ASP A 51 -12.29 1.93 2.62
CA ASP A 51 -13.52 2.54 3.11
C ASP A 51 -13.38 4.07 3.11
N GLU A 52 -14.20 4.72 2.29
CA GLU A 52 -14.24 6.17 2.10
C GLU A 52 -14.54 6.92 3.42
N GLN A 53 -15.23 6.28 4.38
CA GLN A 53 -15.53 6.89 5.68
C GLN A 53 -14.26 7.35 6.42
N TYR A 54 -13.15 6.64 6.25
CA TYR A 54 -11.91 6.93 6.97
C TYR A 54 -10.99 7.91 6.25
N ASN A 55 -11.34 8.36 5.03
CA ASN A 55 -10.56 9.30 4.23
C ASN A 55 -9.08 8.90 4.08
N ILE A 56 -8.80 7.61 3.96
CA ILE A 56 -7.42 7.14 3.80
C ILE A 56 -7.00 7.32 2.34
N PRO A 57 -5.83 7.92 2.05
CA PRO A 57 -5.37 8.13 0.68
C PRO A 57 -5.34 6.82 -0.12
N GLN A 58 -5.80 6.87 -1.37
CA GLN A 58 -5.80 5.73 -2.29
C GLN A 58 -4.76 5.87 -3.41
N ILE A 59 -4.10 7.03 -3.50
CA ILE A 59 -3.16 7.38 -4.55
C ILE A 59 -1.85 7.76 -3.88
N ALA A 60 -0.74 7.16 -4.35
CA ALA A 60 0.59 7.50 -3.89
C ALA A 60 0.96 8.94 -4.32
N PRO A 61 1.69 9.70 -3.50
CA PRO A 61 2.34 10.93 -3.94
C PRO A 61 3.26 10.66 -5.14
N ASP A 62 3.36 11.62 -6.06
CA ASP A 62 4.28 11.54 -7.21
C ASP A 62 5.76 11.68 -6.83
N GLY A 63 6.05 12.01 -5.57
CA GLY A 63 7.40 12.22 -5.05
C GLY A 63 8.05 13.51 -5.51
N ILE A 64 7.32 14.40 -6.20
CA ILE A 64 7.84 15.67 -6.71
C ILE A 64 7.53 16.77 -5.70
N TYR A 65 8.51 17.08 -4.85
CA TYR A 65 8.39 18.12 -3.83
C TYR A 65 9.00 19.44 -4.32
N PHE A 66 8.26 20.55 -4.16
CA PHE A 66 8.74 21.92 -4.45
C PHE A 66 8.85 22.75 -3.17
N PRO A 67 9.90 22.56 -2.36
CA PRO A 67 10.01 23.16 -1.03
C PRO A 67 10.25 24.68 -1.02
N ASN A 68 10.55 25.29 -2.17
CA ASN A 68 10.90 26.72 -2.27
C ASN A 68 9.87 27.54 -3.08
N LEU A 69 8.64 27.03 -3.25
CA LEU A 69 7.54 27.80 -3.83
C LEU A 69 6.83 28.59 -2.70
N ASP A 70 7.53 29.60 -2.19
CA ASP A 70 6.94 30.77 -1.52
C ASP A 70 7.37 32.02 -2.30
#